data_AF-A0AAV7JNV6-F1
#
_entry.id   AF-A0AAV7JNV6-F1
#
_cell.length_a   1.000
_cell.length_b   1.000
_cell.length_c   1.000
_cell.angle_alpha   90.00
_cell.angle_beta   90.00
_cell.angle_gamma   90.00
#
_symmetry.space_group_name_H-M   'P 1'
#
loop_
_entity.id
_entity.type
_entity.pdbx_description
1 polymer ?
#
loop_
_entity_poly.entity_id
_entity_poly.type
_entity_poly.pdbx_seq_one_letter_code
_entity_poly.pdbx_strand_id
1 'polypeptide(L)'
;MNEIVKLTGEHLHSLDILAVNCLEVKDRMKRKARQTHDTTHHILRDELKIITGTTAAKLPKLDSMKRTIRRERQVNHLTEKLEEESEARAEIERNAANDRLEKYIMEEK
;
A
#
# COMPACT_ATOMS: atom_id res chain seq x y z
N MET A 1 14.35 -21.90 6.81
CA MET A 1 14.08 -23.25 6.28
C MET A 1 12.68 -23.22 5.69
N ASN A 2 12.56 -23.30 4.36
CA ASN A 2 11.28 -23.39 3.65
C ASN A 2 10.95 -24.86 3.45
N GLU A 3 9.86 -25.33 4.03
CA GLU A 3 9.43 -26.73 3.90
C GLU A 3 8.21 -26.79 2.97
N ILE A 4 8.42 -27.34 1.77
CA ILE A 4 7.36 -27.61 0.78
C ILE A 4 6.98 -29.08 0.94
N VAL A 5 5.83 -29.34 1.57
CA VAL A 5 5.28 -30.69 1.71
C VAL A 5 4.50 -31.04 0.44
N LYS A 6 5.02 -31.97 -0.37
CA LYS A 6 4.30 -32.57 -1.50
C LYS A 6 3.41 -33.70 -0.99
N LEU A 7 2.10 -33.54 -1.10
CA LEU A 7 1.12 -34.61 -0.90
C LEU A 7 0.78 -35.22 -2.27
N THR A 8 1.21 -36.46 -2.49
CA THR A 8 0.78 -37.29 -3.62
C THR A 8 -0.49 -38.02 -3.24
N GLY A 9 -1.60 -37.66 -3.91
CA GLY A 9 -2.87 -38.38 -3.85
C GLY A 9 -3.52 -38.31 -5.23
N GLU A 10 -3.59 -39.46 -5.89
CA GLU A 10 -4.21 -39.65 -7.21
C GLU A 10 -5.71 -39.36 -7.11
N HIS A 11 -6.25 -38.64 -8.11
CA HIS A 11 -7.66 -38.25 -8.28
C HIS A 11 -8.19 -37.02 -7.51
N LEU A 12 -7.68 -35.82 -7.84
CA LEU A 12 -8.49 -34.60 -7.83
C LEU A 12 -8.08 -33.64 -8.95
N HIS A 13 -8.81 -33.68 -10.06
CA HIS A 13 -8.78 -32.61 -11.05
C HIS A 13 -9.47 -31.37 -10.44
N SER A 14 -8.78 -30.23 -10.44
CA SER A 14 -9.20 -28.90 -9.90
C SER A 14 -8.96 -28.59 -8.42
N LEU A 15 -8.03 -29.28 -7.74
CA LEU A 15 -7.43 -28.76 -6.51
C LEU A 15 -6.20 -27.91 -6.80
N ASP A 16 -6.32 -26.91 -7.68
CA ASP A 16 -5.52 -25.68 -7.57
C ASP A 16 -6.01 -24.94 -6.32
N ILE A 17 -5.75 -25.55 -5.17
CA ILE A 17 -6.13 -25.03 -3.87
C ILE A 17 -5.42 -23.71 -3.73
N LEU A 18 -6.22 -22.64 -3.77
CA LEU A 18 -5.99 -21.28 -3.31
C LEU A 18 -5.24 -21.26 -1.97
N ALA A 19 -3.95 -21.57 -1.99
CA ALA A 19 -3.04 -21.38 -0.88
C ALA A 19 -2.68 -19.89 -0.84
N VAL A 20 -3.69 -19.04 -0.61
CA VAL A 20 -3.47 -17.61 -0.42
C VAL A 20 -2.60 -17.45 0.81
N ASN A 21 -1.42 -16.89 0.65
CA ASN A 21 -0.48 -16.69 1.75
C ASN A 21 -0.97 -15.52 2.63
N CYS A 22 -0.84 -15.62 3.96
CA CYS A 22 -1.13 -14.52 4.88
C CYS A 22 -0.39 -13.22 4.51
N LEU A 23 0.80 -13.33 3.91
CA LEU A 23 1.55 -12.18 3.40
C LEU A 23 0.83 -11.50 2.23
N GLU A 24 0.28 -12.27 1.29
CA GLU A 24 -0.46 -11.71 0.15
C GLU A 24 -1.75 -11.01 0.60
N VAL A 25 -2.47 -11.59 1.57
CA VAL A 25 -3.66 -10.96 2.17
C VAL A 25 -3.28 -9.61 2.76
N LYS A 26 -2.20 -9.57 3.54
CA LYS A 26 -1.70 -8.34 4.15
C LYS A 26 -1.32 -7.31 3.08
N ASP A 27 -0.63 -7.72 2.02
CA ASP A 27 -0.20 -6.80 0.96
C ASP A 27 -1.38 -6.27 0.14
N ARG A 28 -2.37 -7.11 -0.17
CA ARG A 28 -3.61 -6.67 -0.82
C ARG A 28 -4.40 -5.70 0.06
N MET A 29 -4.52 -5.98 1.35
CA MET A 29 -5.14 -5.06 2.31
C MET A 29 -4.44 -3.70 2.33
N LYS A 30 -3.09 -3.68 2.38
CA LYS A 30 -2.30 -2.44 2.35
C LYS A 30 -2.52 -1.66 1.06
N ARG A 31 -2.51 -2.36 -0.08
CA ARG A 31 -2.71 -1.77 -1.40
C ARG A 31 -4.10 -1.12 -1.50
N LYS A 32 -5.15 -1.85 -1.14
CA LYS A 32 -6.52 -1.30 -1.08
C LYS A 32 -6.63 -0.13 -0.11
N ALA A 33 -5.99 -0.22 1.05
CA ALA A 33 -6.00 0.86 2.03
C ALA A 33 -5.45 2.18 1.47
N ARG A 34 -4.46 2.13 0.57
CA ARG A 34 -3.89 3.30 -0.12
C ARG A 34 -4.71 3.75 -1.33
N GLN A 35 -5.25 2.81 -2.10
CA GLN A 35 -5.85 3.10 -3.40
C GLN A 35 -7.36 3.37 -3.34
N THR A 36 -8.05 2.96 -2.27
CA THR A 36 -9.51 3.04 -2.19
C THR A 36 -9.99 3.76 -0.93
N HIS A 37 -11.15 4.41 -1.07
CA HIS A 37 -11.89 5.06 0.02
C HIS A 37 -12.82 4.09 0.79
N ASP A 38 -12.66 2.78 0.59
CA ASP A 38 -13.53 1.78 1.20
C ASP A 38 -13.47 1.85 2.73
N THR A 39 -14.51 1.37 3.42
CA THR A 39 -14.40 1.26 4.88
C THR A 39 -13.39 0.16 5.26
N THR A 40 -12.76 0.28 6.44
CA THR A 40 -11.87 -0.78 6.96
C THR A 40 -12.58 -2.13 6.99
N HIS A 41 -13.86 -2.15 7.33
CA HIS A 41 -14.67 -3.37 7.34
C HIS A 41 -14.87 -3.96 5.95
N HIS A 42 -15.05 -3.13 4.92
CA HIS A 42 -15.21 -3.59 3.55
C HIS A 42 -13.93 -4.24 3.02
N ILE A 43 -12.78 -3.58 3.20
CA ILE A 43 -11.47 -4.13 2.81
C ILE A 43 -11.21 -5.47 3.50
N LEU A 44 -11.45 -5.56 4.81
CA LEU A 44 -11.27 -6.81 5.55
C LEU A 44 -12.21 -7.89 5.04
N ARG A 45 -13.50 -7.58 4.89
CA ARG A 45 -14.48 -8.56 4.42
C ARG A 45 -14.08 -9.12 3.06
N ASP A 46 -13.65 -8.28 2.14
CA ASP A 46 -13.30 -8.72 0.80
C ASP A 46 -12.01 -9.54 0.76
N GLU A 47 -11.00 -9.16 1.53
CA GLU A 47 -9.74 -9.92 1.58
C GLU A 47 -9.88 -11.24 2.33
N LEU A 48 -10.74 -11.30 3.35
CA LEU A 48 -10.97 -12.51 4.14
C LEU A 48 -11.86 -13.54 3.43
N LYS A 49 -12.71 -13.13 2.48
CA LYS A 49 -13.55 -14.06 1.68
C LYS A 49 -12.74 -15.10 0.90
N ILE A 50 -11.50 -14.77 0.57
CA ILE A 50 -10.65 -15.55 -0.34
C ILE A 50 -9.79 -16.57 0.45
N ILE A 51 -9.94 -16.62 1.78
CA ILE A 51 -9.04 -17.36 2.67
C ILE A 51 -9.68 -18.68 3.11
N THR A 52 -8.92 -19.77 3.02
CA THR A 52 -9.32 -21.08 3.55
C THR A 52 -9.23 -21.12 5.09
N GLY A 53 -10.05 -21.95 5.75
CA GLY A 53 -10.13 -21.99 7.21
C GLY A 53 -8.80 -22.24 7.92
N THR A 54 -7.89 -23.00 7.30
CA THR A 54 -6.53 -23.27 7.82
C THR A 54 -5.61 -22.05 7.76
N THR A 55 -5.74 -21.21 6.74
CA THR A 55 -4.99 -19.95 6.62
C THR A 55 -5.57 -18.88 7.54
N ALA A 56 -6.88 -18.88 7.80
CA ALA A 56 -7.52 -17.95 8.72
C ALA A 56 -6.94 -18.01 10.14
N ALA A 57 -6.58 -19.22 10.61
CA ALA A 57 -5.94 -19.42 11.91
C ALA A 57 -4.53 -18.79 12.02
N LYS A 58 -3.85 -18.57 10.89
CA LYS A 58 -2.51 -17.96 10.82
C LYS A 58 -2.56 -16.44 10.67
N LEU A 59 -3.75 -15.87 10.49
CA LEU A 59 -3.90 -14.42 10.34
C LEU A 59 -3.67 -13.69 11.66
N PRO A 60 -3.14 -12.45 11.60
CA PRO A 60 -3.13 -11.57 12.74
C PRO A 60 -4.55 -11.32 13.28
N LYS A 61 -4.66 -10.99 14.57
CA LYS A 61 -5.94 -10.58 15.18
C LYS A 61 -6.59 -9.46 14.36
N LEU A 62 -7.93 -9.47 14.31
CA LEU A 62 -8.73 -8.50 13.55
C LEU A 62 -8.35 -7.04 13.86
N ASP A 63 -8.08 -6.71 15.12
CA ASP A 63 -7.69 -5.34 15.51
C ASP A 63 -6.29 -4.94 15.01
N SER A 64 -5.38 -5.91 14.86
CA SER A 64 -4.08 -5.67 14.24
C SER A 64 -4.24 -5.34 12.76
N MET A 65 -5.12 -6.09 12.08
CA MET A 65 -5.45 -5.88 10.67
C MET A 65 -6.14 -4.52 10.44
N LYS A 66 -7.11 -4.16 11.28
CA LYS A 66 -7.74 -2.82 11.27
C LYS A 66 -6.73 -1.69 11.48
N ARG A 67 -5.83 -1.84 12.46
CA ARG A 67 -4.76 -0.87 12.72
C ARG A 67 -3.82 -0.72 11.54
N THR A 68 -3.48 -1.82 10.87
CA THR A 68 -2.67 -1.80 9.64
C THR A 68 -3.33 -0.95 8.57
N ILE A 69 -4.62 -1.19 8.27
CA ILE A 69 -5.36 -0.40 7.26
C ILE A 69 -5.37 1.10 7.61
N ARG A 70 -5.65 1.45 8.88
CA ARG A 70 -5.65 2.85 9.33
C ARG A 70 -4.28 3.50 9.19
N ARG A 71 -3.22 2.79 9.57
CA ARG A 71 -1.84 3.30 9.49
C ARG A 71 -1.43 3.55 8.04
N GLU A 72 -1.72 2.63 7.13
CA GLU A 72 -1.35 2.77 5.72
C GLU A 72 -2.07 3.97 5.07
N ARG A 73 -3.30 4.27 5.47
CA ARG A 73 -4.02 5.49 5.05
C ARG A 73 -3.35 6.76 5.54
N GLN A 74 -2.99 6.79 6.81
CA GLN A 74 -2.32 7.94 7.40
C GLN A 74 -0.98 8.20 6.73
N VAL A 75 -0.22 7.14 6.44
CA VAL A 75 1.06 7.24 5.72
C VAL A 75 0.86 7.75 4.31
N ASN A 76 -0.14 7.25 3.58
CA ASN A 76 -0.45 7.71 2.22
C ASN A 76 -0.71 9.21 2.18
N HIS A 77 -1.62 9.68 3.02
CA HIS A 77 -1.96 11.10 3.11
C HIS A 77 -0.78 11.98 3.56
N LEU A 78 0.10 11.49 4.44
CA LEU A 78 1.31 12.22 4.80
C LEU A 78 2.30 12.31 3.63
N THR A 79 2.39 11.24 2.83
CA THR A 79 3.27 11.19 1.66
C THR A 79 2.80 12.18 0.60
N GLU A 80 1.49 12.19 0.29
CA GLU A 80 0.87 13.16 -0.64
C GLU A 80 1.15 14.61 -0.21
N LYS A 81 0.98 14.93 1.07
CA LYS A 81 1.30 16.27 1.60
C LYS A 81 2.77 16.65 1.46
N LEU A 82 3.68 15.71 1.72
CA LEU A 82 5.11 15.97 1.59
C LEU A 82 5.52 16.19 0.13
N GLU A 83 4.89 15.46 -0.79
CA GLU A 83 5.10 15.65 -2.24
C GLU A 83 4.62 17.04 -2.66
N GLU A 84 3.41 17.44 -2.29
CA GLU A 84 2.86 18.79 -2.53
C GLU A 84 3.76 19.89 -1.97
N GLU A 85 4.22 19.75 -0.72
CA GLU A 85 5.13 20.72 -0.10
C GLU A 85 6.50 20.78 -0.81
N SER A 86 7.00 19.66 -1.30
CA SER A 86 8.27 19.60 -2.02
C SER A 86 8.18 20.29 -3.38
N GLU A 87 7.07 20.11 -4.09
CA GLU A 87 6.81 20.74 -5.38
C GLU A 87 6.67 22.26 -5.23
N ALA A 88 5.89 22.70 -4.24
CA ALA A 88 5.72 24.12 -3.95
C ALA A 88 7.07 24.80 -3.60
N ARG A 89 7.93 24.12 -2.82
CA ARG A 89 9.27 24.63 -2.51
C ARG A 89 10.15 24.75 -3.75
N ALA A 90 10.13 23.74 -4.62
CA ALA A 90 10.91 23.74 -5.86
C ALA A 90 10.46 24.85 -6.83
N GLU A 91 9.16 25.15 -6.87
CA GLU A 91 8.61 26.24 -7.68
C GLU A 91 9.05 27.62 -7.14
N ILE A 92 8.99 27.83 -5.82
CA ILE A 92 9.48 29.07 -5.19
C ILE A 92 10.96 29.28 -5.49
N GLU A 93 11.78 28.23 -5.38
CA GLU A 93 13.21 28.31 -5.66
C GLU A 93 13.50 28.66 -7.13
N ARG A 94 12.75 28.06 -8.07
CA ARG A 94 12.86 28.36 -9.50
C ARG A 94 12.49 29.80 -9.81
N ASN A 95 11.39 30.30 -9.25
CA ASN A 95 10.95 31.67 -9.45
C ASN A 95 11.97 32.66 -8.88
N ALA A 96 12.48 32.42 -7.67
CA ALA A 96 13.52 33.24 -7.08
C ALA A 96 14.83 33.23 -7.89
N ALA A 97 15.18 32.10 -8.53
CA ALA A 97 16.34 32.03 -9.42
C ALA A 97 16.13 32.85 -10.70
N ASN A 98 14.93 32.82 -11.28
CA ASN A 98 14.58 33.63 -12.44
C ASN A 98 14.60 35.13 -12.12
N ASP A 99 14.01 35.55 -11.00
CA ASP A 99 14.01 36.95 -10.56
C ASP A 99 15.44 37.50 -10.40
N ARG A 100 16.36 36.68 -9.84
CA ARG A 100 17.78 37.03 -9.71
C ARG A 100 18.45 37.20 -11.08
N LEU A 101 18.11 36.34 -12.04
CA LEU A 101 18.65 36.40 -13.40
C LEU A 101 18.15 37.65 -14.14
N GLU A 102 16.87 37.96 -14.04
CA GLU A 102 16.30 39.18 -14.63
C GLU A 102 16.95 40.44 -14.07
N LYS A 103 17.15 40.48 -12.75
CA LYS A 103 17.86 41.59 -12.09
C LYS A 103 19.28 41.76 -12.63
N TYR A 104 20.02 40.66 -12.78
CA TYR A 104 21.38 40.70 -13.34
C TYR A 104 21.40 41.23 -14.79
N ILE A 105 20.48 40.74 -15.63
CA ILE A 105 20.35 41.19 -17.03
C ILE A 105 20.02 42.68 -17.12
N MET A 106 19.27 43.22 -16.15
CA MET A 106 18.90 44.63 -16.11
C MET A 106 20.02 45.53 -15.57
N GLU A 107 20.92 45.01 -14.73
CA GLU A 107 22.07 45.75 -14.19
C GLU A 107 23.27 45.77 -15.15
N GLU A 108 23.35 44.84 -16.11
CA GLU A 108 24.41 44.79 -17.15
C GLU A 108 24.10 45.61 -18.43
N LYS A 109 22.97 46.31 -18.51
CA LYS A 109 22.57 47.18 -19.64
C LYS A 109 22.68 48.65 -19.31
#